data_AF-A0A2T7V5R6-F1
#
_entry.id   AF-A0A2T7V5R6-F1
#
_cell.length_a   1.000
_cell.length_b   1.000
_cell.length_c   1.000
_cell.angle_alpha   90.00
_cell.angle_beta   90.00
_cell.angle_gamma   90.00
#
_symmetry.space_group_name_H-M   'P 1'
#
loop_
_entity.id
_entity.type
_entity.pdbx_description
1 polymer ?
#
loop_
_entity_poly.entity_id
_entity_poly.type
_entity_poly.pdbx_seq_one_letter_code
_entity_poly.pdbx_strand_id
1 'polypeptide(L)'
;MSSEISPHVWYPEPELLFHPERSGDRDIHPLRGLKRFGPFSASQVPSPIRVATIAPAGESTRLFGFMQELHRTFSPRERTDYLPEWPGFSAVFNTRVTAAPAKCRVELEPALDADLAASPAPHTLLADRLIQAVRCLEAFRTEFDVLFVYLPDRWEAAFFGHDDDFDLHDYLKAFAAIRGMPIQIVREGRALSYSCRASVMWRIGLAIYAKAGGIPWKLADTKAETAFIGISYAVRNDDSGSPRFVTCCSQVFDEDGAGLEFIAFDTNEIQVQRENPFLSRAEMFRVITRSLELYRRRHGGRSPRRVMIHKTTEFKSDEIAGCFEALPVCEAVDLIQVVDEVGWRGVWWEQDPNNPRRNQAAAYPVKRGTLVQLGPRDALLWIHGAVDGLGKRPHLQGGRGTPKPIRLVRHAGHGSWDDTAMAALALSKMNWNNDGLYDPLPVTMSYAKVLARVLKRMPRLGSTPFQFRFFM
;
A
#
# COMPACT_ATOMS: atom_id res chain seq x y z
N MET A 1 36.05 -26.49 -2.10
CA MET A 1 34.83 -25.91 -1.49
C MET A 1 33.70 -26.15 -2.47
N SER A 2 32.73 -27.01 -2.14
CA SER A 2 31.50 -27.08 -2.95
C SER A 2 30.71 -25.79 -2.71
N SER A 3 30.43 -25.05 -3.77
CA SER A 3 29.66 -23.81 -3.74
C SER A 3 28.16 -24.08 -3.87
N GLU A 4 27.68 -25.11 -3.16
CA GLU A 4 26.28 -25.54 -3.23
C GLU A 4 25.44 -24.71 -2.28
N ILE A 5 24.44 -24.02 -2.83
CA ILE A 5 23.41 -23.30 -2.07
C ILE A 5 22.31 -24.30 -1.71
N SER A 6 21.60 -24.06 -0.60
CA SER A 6 20.45 -24.88 -0.16
C SER A 6 19.44 -25.12 -1.29
N PRO A 7 18.73 -26.27 -1.31
CA PRO A 7 17.63 -26.49 -2.24
C PRO A 7 16.56 -25.41 -2.08
N HIS A 8 15.83 -25.16 -3.16
CA HIS A 8 14.72 -24.21 -3.12
C HIS A 8 13.46 -24.87 -2.53
N VAL A 9 12.64 -24.06 -1.88
CA VAL A 9 11.29 -24.41 -1.43
C VAL A 9 10.31 -23.56 -2.24
N TRP A 10 9.17 -24.11 -2.61
CA TRP A 10 8.10 -23.35 -3.27
C TRP A 10 6.86 -23.33 -2.39
N TYR A 11 6.37 -22.12 -2.13
CA TYR A 11 5.13 -21.89 -1.39
C TYR A 11 3.96 -21.61 -2.35
N PRO A 12 2.76 -22.17 -2.09
CA PRO A 12 1.59 -21.93 -2.93
C PRO A 12 1.14 -20.47 -2.87
N GLU A 13 0.41 -20.04 -3.91
CA GLU A 13 -0.11 -18.68 -3.99
C GLU A 13 -1.13 -18.42 -2.86
N PRO A 14 -0.96 -17.37 -2.04
CA PRO A 14 -1.88 -17.10 -0.93
C PRO A 14 -3.30 -16.79 -1.41
N GLU A 15 -4.28 -17.37 -0.73
CA GLU A 15 -5.70 -17.10 -0.95
C GLU A 15 -6.18 -15.86 -0.18
N LEU A 16 -7.19 -15.20 -0.74
CA LEU A 16 -7.88 -14.06 -0.16
C LEU A 16 -9.29 -14.47 0.25
N LEU A 17 -9.79 -13.92 1.35
CA LEU A 17 -11.13 -14.17 1.90
C LEU A 17 -12.04 -12.96 1.67
N PHE A 18 -13.26 -13.21 1.22
CA PHE A 18 -14.23 -12.21 0.79
C PHE A 18 -15.51 -12.17 1.65
N HIS A 19 -15.59 -12.97 2.71
CA HIS A 19 -16.72 -12.94 3.65
C HIS A 19 -16.26 -13.27 5.08
N PRO A 20 -16.81 -12.60 6.12
CA PRO A 20 -16.41 -12.83 7.51
C PRO A 20 -16.79 -14.21 8.05
N GLU A 21 -17.92 -14.75 7.61
CA GLU A 21 -18.46 -16.01 8.16
C GLU A 21 -18.36 -17.19 7.19
N ARG A 22 -18.16 -16.93 5.89
CA ARG A 22 -18.16 -17.97 4.85
C ARG A 22 -16.71 -18.23 4.46
N SER A 23 -16.09 -19.17 5.16
CA SER A 23 -14.70 -19.55 4.91
C SER A 23 -14.45 -20.07 3.49
N GLY A 24 -15.48 -20.53 2.77
CA GLY A 24 -15.37 -20.96 1.37
C GLY A 24 -15.35 -19.83 0.34
N ASP A 25 -15.65 -18.58 0.71
CA ASP A 25 -15.64 -17.43 -0.19
C ASP A 25 -14.19 -16.92 -0.35
N ARG A 26 -13.35 -17.77 -0.97
CA ARG A 26 -11.91 -17.53 -1.17
C ARG A 26 -11.53 -17.53 -2.64
N ASP A 27 -10.51 -16.76 -2.97
CA ASP A 27 -9.91 -16.76 -4.31
C ASP A 27 -8.45 -16.26 -4.24
N ILE A 28 -7.54 -16.84 -5.03
CA ILE A 28 -6.18 -16.32 -5.21
C ILE A 28 -6.16 -14.98 -5.98
N HIS A 29 -7.20 -14.69 -6.76
CA HIS A 29 -7.28 -13.50 -7.59
C HIS A 29 -8.21 -12.45 -6.94
N PRO A 30 -7.71 -11.25 -6.59
CA PRO A 30 -8.48 -10.24 -5.86
C PRO A 30 -9.73 -9.78 -6.60
N LEU A 31 -9.59 -9.37 -7.87
CA LEU A 31 -10.70 -8.86 -8.66
C LEU A 31 -11.74 -9.93 -9.02
N ARG A 32 -11.30 -11.17 -9.28
CA ARG A 32 -12.19 -12.31 -9.53
C ARG A 32 -12.99 -12.66 -8.29
N GLY A 33 -12.34 -12.70 -7.13
CA GLY A 33 -13.00 -12.91 -5.85
C GLY A 33 -14.02 -11.81 -5.53
N LEU A 34 -13.66 -10.53 -5.70
CA LEU A 34 -14.60 -9.42 -5.56
C LEU A 34 -15.81 -9.54 -6.49
N LYS A 35 -15.58 -9.86 -7.77
CA LYS A 35 -16.66 -10.03 -8.76
C LYS A 35 -17.61 -11.18 -8.39
N ARG A 36 -17.09 -12.23 -7.75
CA ARG A 36 -17.85 -13.45 -7.43
C ARG A 36 -18.58 -13.36 -6.08
N PHE A 37 -17.91 -12.83 -5.06
CA PHE A 37 -18.36 -12.90 -3.67
C PHE A 37 -18.72 -11.54 -3.07
N GLY A 38 -18.32 -10.44 -3.72
CA GLY A 38 -18.37 -9.11 -3.15
C GLY A 38 -17.22 -8.85 -2.17
N PRO A 39 -17.21 -7.69 -1.49
CA PRO A 39 -16.15 -7.33 -0.57
C PRO A 39 -16.37 -7.89 0.83
N PHE A 40 -15.28 -8.15 1.55
CA PHE A 40 -15.30 -8.71 2.91
C PHE A 40 -16.20 -7.92 3.88
N SER A 41 -16.17 -6.58 3.85
CA SER A 41 -16.96 -5.75 4.78
C SER A 41 -18.20 -5.10 4.15
N ALA A 42 -18.88 -5.76 3.21
CA ALA A 42 -19.98 -5.17 2.45
C ALA A 42 -21.04 -4.44 3.31
N SER A 43 -21.35 -4.96 4.50
CA SER A 43 -22.35 -4.40 5.43
C SER A 43 -21.87 -3.22 6.27
N GLN A 44 -20.58 -2.87 6.25
CA GLN A 44 -19.99 -1.86 7.12
C GLN A 44 -19.71 -0.53 6.42
N VAL A 45 -19.97 -0.45 5.11
CA VAL A 45 -19.69 0.72 4.28
C VAL A 45 -20.98 1.52 4.04
N PRO A 46 -20.93 2.88 4.02
CA PRO A 46 -22.08 3.69 3.67
C PRO A 46 -22.70 3.28 2.33
N SER A 47 -24.03 3.32 2.27
CA SER A 47 -24.79 3.10 1.04
C SER A 47 -25.86 4.19 0.89
N PRO A 48 -25.70 5.15 -0.04
CA PRO A 48 -24.59 5.30 -0.98
C PRO A 48 -23.32 5.91 -0.34
N ILE A 49 -22.16 5.63 -0.93
CA ILE A 49 -20.92 6.40 -0.73
C ILE A 49 -21.07 7.73 -1.47
N ARG A 50 -20.98 8.84 -0.74
CA ARG A 50 -21.14 10.21 -1.25
C ARG A 50 -19.79 10.82 -1.56
N VAL A 51 -19.63 11.34 -2.77
CA VAL A 51 -18.36 11.88 -3.28
C VAL A 51 -18.47 13.40 -3.45
N ALA A 52 -17.69 14.14 -2.67
CA ALA A 52 -17.46 15.57 -2.87
C ALA A 52 -16.45 15.79 -4.01
N THR A 53 -16.46 16.98 -4.60
CA THR A 53 -15.61 17.27 -5.77
C THR A 53 -14.95 18.64 -5.67
N ILE A 54 -13.68 18.71 -6.08
CA ILE A 54 -12.98 19.94 -6.45
C ILE A 54 -12.56 19.81 -7.92
N ALA A 55 -12.93 20.78 -8.75
CA ALA A 55 -12.61 20.82 -10.17
C ALA A 55 -12.19 22.23 -10.63
N PRO A 56 -11.46 22.37 -11.75
CA PRO A 56 -11.28 23.66 -12.40
C PRO A 56 -12.62 24.28 -12.81
N ALA A 57 -12.65 25.61 -12.94
CA ALA A 57 -13.82 26.36 -13.39
C ALA A 57 -14.41 25.76 -14.67
N GLY A 58 -15.73 25.50 -14.69
CA GLY A 58 -16.45 25.00 -15.85
C GLY A 58 -16.20 23.52 -16.20
N GLU A 59 -15.39 22.79 -15.44
CA GLU A 59 -15.05 21.40 -15.73
C GLU A 59 -15.68 20.36 -14.79
N SER A 60 -16.56 20.76 -13.86
CA SER A 60 -17.24 19.80 -12.97
C SER A 60 -18.00 18.72 -13.72
N THR A 61 -18.62 19.07 -14.87
CA THR A 61 -19.37 18.13 -15.72
C THR A 61 -18.52 16.96 -16.17
N ARG A 62 -17.22 17.18 -16.43
CA ARG A 62 -16.29 16.12 -16.83
C ARG A 62 -16.07 15.12 -15.71
N LEU A 63 -15.88 15.61 -14.49
CA LEU A 63 -15.73 14.77 -13.31
C LEU A 63 -17.04 14.03 -12.97
N PHE A 64 -18.20 14.66 -13.16
CA PHE A 64 -19.49 13.97 -13.03
C PHE A 64 -19.67 12.87 -14.08
N GLY A 65 -19.30 13.13 -15.34
CA GLY A 65 -19.31 12.12 -16.40
C GLY A 65 -18.46 10.92 -16.03
N PHE A 66 -17.25 11.16 -15.51
CA PHE A 66 -16.37 10.11 -15.00
C PHE A 66 -16.99 9.31 -13.85
N MET A 67 -17.67 9.96 -12.90
CA MET A 67 -18.39 9.25 -11.84
C MET A 67 -19.53 8.38 -12.39
N GLN A 68 -20.23 8.82 -13.43
CA GLN A 68 -21.28 8.02 -14.06
C GLN A 68 -20.72 6.76 -14.74
N GLU A 69 -19.47 6.79 -15.21
CA GLU A 69 -18.83 5.60 -15.78
C GLU A 69 -18.69 4.46 -14.75
N LEU A 70 -18.57 4.75 -13.46
CA LEU A 70 -18.48 3.71 -12.42
C LEU A 70 -19.69 2.78 -12.43
N HIS A 71 -20.85 3.23 -12.91
CA HIS A 71 -22.07 2.45 -12.99
C HIS A 71 -22.22 1.66 -14.31
N ARG A 72 -21.29 1.82 -15.26
CA ARG A 72 -21.32 1.16 -16.57
C ARG A 72 -20.44 -0.07 -16.57
N THR A 73 -20.63 -0.92 -17.58
CA THR A 73 -19.82 -2.11 -17.83
C THR A 73 -18.69 -1.81 -18.81
N PHE A 74 -17.50 -2.36 -18.57
CA PHE A 74 -16.34 -2.20 -19.46
C PHE A 74 -15.53 -3.49 -19.58
N SER A 75 -15.23 -3.90 -20.81
CA SER A 75 -14.32 -5.00 -21.09
C SER A 75 -12.85 -4.52 -21.08
N PRO A 76 -11.90 -5.36 -20.63
CA PRO A 76 -10.48 -5.03 -20.61
C PRO A 76 -9.90 -4.90 -22.03
N ARG A 77 -9.02 -3.90 -22.22
CA ARG A 77 -8.21 -3.73 -23.45
C ARG A 77 -6.73 -4.07 -23.25
N GLU A 78 -6.33 -4.31 -22.01
CA GLU A 78 -4.98 -4.65 -21.58
C GLU A 78 -5.04 -5.75 -20.54
N ARG A 79 -3.92 -6.47 -20.32
CA ARG A 79 -3.82 -7.54 -19.32
C ARG A 79 -5.01 -8.51 -19.39
N THR A 80 -5.44 -8.86 -20.61
CA THR A 80 -6.68 -9.61 -20.84
C THR A 80 -6.64 -11.04 -20.31
N ASP A 81 -5.44 -11.52 -19.97
CA ASP A 81 -5.17 -12.77 -19.27
C ASP A 81 -5.43 -12.70 -17.75
N TYR A 82 -5.53 -11.49 -17.20
CA TYR A 82 -5.66 -11.23 -15.77
C TYR A 82 -6.89 -10.37 -15.44
N LEU A 83 -7.00 -9.19 -16.04
CA LEU A 83 -8.01 -8.18 -15.70
C LEU A 83 -9.41 -8.66 -16.11
N PRO A 84 -10.34 -8.91 -15.16
CA PRO A 84 -11.71 -9.25 -15.52
C PRO A 84 -12.47 -8.02 -16.01
N GLU A 85 -13.54 -8.25 -16.77
CA GLU A 85 -14.53 -7.22 -17.09
C GLU A 85 -15.05 -6.55 -15.81
N TRP A 86 -15.11 -5.22 -15.84
CA TRP A 86 -15.76 -4.39 -14.83
C TRP A 86 -17.28 -4.42 -15.03
N PRO A 87 -18.07 -4.97 -14.09
CA PRO A 87 -19.52 -5.09 -14.26
C PRO A 87 -20.30 -3.84 -13.80
N GLY A 88 -19.65 -2.87 -13.17
CA GLY A 88 -20.29 -1.73 -12.49
C GLY A 88 -20.07 -1.77 -10.98
N PHE A 89 -19.97 -0.59 -10.35
CA PHE A 89 -19.56 -0.45 -8.95
C PHE A 89 -20.48 -1.22 -7.99
N SER A 90 -21.79 -1.07 -8.15
CA SER A 90 -22.77 -1.71 -7.26
C SER A 90 -22.74 -3.23 -7.35
N ALA A 91 -22.43 -3.79 -8.52
CA ALA A 91 -22.32 -5.23 -8.72
C ALA A 91 -21.08 -5.82 -8.06
N VAL A 92 -19.99 -5.05 -7.96
CA VAL A 92 -18.74 -5.49 -7.31
C VAL A 92 -18.80 -5.29 -5.80
N PHE A 93 -19.28 -4.13 -5.34
CA PHE A 93 -19.11 -3.68 -3.95
C PHE A 93 -20.37 -3.73 -3.09
N ASN A 94 -21.51 -4.16 -3.63
CA ASN A 94 -22.81 -4.22 -2.93
C ASN A 94 -23.25 -2.89 -2.31
N THR A 95 -22.76 -1.76 -2.84
CA THR A 95 -23.13 -0.40 -2.45
C THR A 95 -23.10 0.52 -3.65
N ARG A 96 -23.74 1.69 -3.57
CA ARG A 96 -23.78 2.68 -4.65
C ARG A 96 -22.81 3.81 -4.38
N VAL A 97 -22.30 4.44 -5.45
CA VAL A 97 -21.59 5.73 -5.38
C VAL A 97 -22.51 6.81 -5.89
N THR A 98 -22.51 7.98 -5.26
CA THR A 98 -23.27 9.15 -5.70
C THR A 98 -22.46 10.43 -5.49
N ALA A 99 -22.79 11.47 -6.25
CA ALA A 99 -22.31 12.81 -5.95
C ALA A 99 -22.88 13.32 -4.62
N ALA A 100 -22.04 13.97 -3.82
CA ALA A 100 -22.45 14.68 -2.62
C ALA A 100 -23.34 15.90 -2.97
N PRO A 101 -24.00 16.55 -1.99
CA PRO A 101 -24.84 17.73 -2.23
C PRO A 101 -24.08 18.88 -2.93
N ALA A 102 -24.81 19.81 -3.54
CA ALA A 102 -24.22 20.90 -4.32
C ALA A 102 -23.19 21.74 -3.54
N LYS A 103 -23.44 21.98 -2.25
CA LYS A 103 -22.52 22.67 -1.32
C LYS A 103 -21.17 21.96 -1.11
N CYS A 104 -21.06 20.70 -1.54
CA CYS A 104 -19.84 19.89 -1.46
C CYS A 104 -19.13 19.76 -2.82
N ARG A 105 -19.51 20.59 -3.80
CA ARG A 105 -18.96 20.62 -5.15
C ARG A 105 -18.36 21.99 -5.36
N VAL A 106 -17.03 22.05 -5.39
CA VAL A 106 -16.27 23.29 -5.51
C VAL A 106 -15.69 23.37 -6.90
N GLU A 107 -15.94 24.49 -7.57
CA GLU A 107 -15.16 24.91 -8.73
C GLU A 107 -14.15 25.96 -8.29
N LEU A 108 -12.90 25.79 -8.74
CA LEU A 108 -11.83 26.74 -8.53
C LEU A 108 -12.03 27.98 -9.42
N GLU A 109 -11.31 29.07 -9.14
CA GLU A 109 -11.52 30.32 -9.84
C GLU A 109 -11.11 30.24 -11.33
N PRO A 110 -11.86 30.87 -12.26
CA PRO A 110 -11.51 30.88 -13.69
C PRO A 110 -10.13 31.49 -14.00
N ALA A 111 -9.67 32.43 -13.15
CA ALA A 111 -8.38 33.09 -13.31
C ALA A 111 -7.18 32.18 -12.98
N LEU A 112 -7.39 31.03 -12.32
CA LEU A 112 -6.32 30.17 -11.82
C LEU A 112 -5.36 29.72 -12.92
N ASP A 113 -5.86 29.44 -14.12
CA ASP A 113 -5.02 29.04 -15.26
C ASP A 113 -4.01 30.14 -15.64
N ALA A 114 -4.46 31.39 -15.70
CA ALA A 114 -3.61 32.54 -15.99
C ALA A 114 -2.65 32.85 -14.82
N ASP A 115 -3.15 32.75 -13.59
CA ASP A 115 -2.35 33.00 -12.38
C ASP A 115 -1.20 31.98 -12.25
N LEU A 116 -1.46 30.70 -12.55
CA LEU A 116 -0.42 29.66 -12.56
C LEU A 116 0.63 29.90 -13.64
N ALA A 117 0.21 30.32 -14.85
CA ALA A 117 1.13 30.61 -15.94
C ALA A 117 2.02 31.83 -15.64
N ALA A 118 1.52 32.80 -14.87
CA ALA A 118 2.26 34.01 -14.50
C ALA A 118 3.09 33.87 -13.21
N SER A 119 2.80 32.85 -12.37
CA SER A 119 3.45 32.68 -11.07
C SER A 119 4.88 32.15 -11.21
N PRO A 120 5.87 32.72 -10.50
CA PRO A 120 7.21 32.14 -10.41
C PRO A 120 7.25 30.86 -9.55
N ALA A 121 6.21 30.58 -8.76
CA ALA A 121 6.07 29.40 -7.92
C ALA A 121 4.67 28.77 -8.10
N PRO A 122 4.38 28.20 -9.29
CA PRO A 122 3.05 27.71 -9.62
C PRO A 122 2.61 26.54 -8.73
N HIS A 123 3.54 25.72 -8.26
CA HIS A 123 3.27 24.58 -7.37
C HIS A 123 2.69 25.00 -6.02
N THR A 124 3.28 26.02 -5.39
CA THR A 124 2.78 26.58 -4.12
C THR A 124 1.42 27.24 -4.30
N LEU A 125 1.25 28.02 -5.37
CA LEU A 125 -0.01 28.69 -5.67
C LEU A 125 -1.16 27.69 -5.87
N LEU A 126 -0.94 26.64 -6.67
CA LEU A 126 -1.93 25.59 -6.89
C LEU A 126 -2.28 24.87 -5.59
N ALA A 127 -1.27 24.54 -4.79
CA ALA A 127 -1.45 23.88 -3.51
C ALA A 127 -2.29 24.72 -2.54
N ASP A 128 -2.02 26.02 -2.45
CA ASP A 128 -2.78 26.95 -1.60
C ASP A 128 -4.26 27.03 -2.01
N ARG A 129 -4.53 27.14 -3.32
CA ARG A 129 -5.91 27.18 -3.85
C ARG A 129 -6.66 25.88 -3.59
N LEU A 130 -6.03 24.74 -3.81
CA LEU A 130 -6.61 23.44 -3.51
C LEU A 130 -6.83 23.26 -2.00
N ILE A 131 -5.90 23.69 -1.15
CA ILE A 131 -6.05 23.67 0.30
C ILE A 131 -7.23 24.53 0.75
N GLN A 132 -7.37 25.73 0.20
CA GLN A 132 -8.50 26.60 0.52
C GLN A 132 -9.82 25.95 0.13
N ALA A 133 -9.90 25.34 -1.05
CA ALA A 133 -11.07 24.58 -1.48
C ALA A 133 -11.38 23.40 -0.54
N VAL A 134 -10.36 22.64 -0.10
CA VAL A 134 -10.52 21.56 0.89
C VAL A 134 -11.03 22.11 2.22
N ARG A 135 -10.53 23.25 2.69
CA ARG A 135 -10.98 23.91 3.94
C ARG A 135 -12.45 24.29 3.88
N CYS A 136 -12.93 24.81 2.75
CA CYS A 136 -14.34 25.13 2.57
C CYS A 136 -15.26 23.91 2.75
N LEU A 137 -14.76 22.71 2.45
CA LEU A 137 -15.51 21.46 2.60
C LEU A 137 -15.52 20.91 4.03
N GLU A 138 -14.67 21.42 4.93
CA GLU A 138 -14.62 20.97 6.34
C GLU A 138 -15.95 21.20 7.06
N ALA A 139 -16.62 22.33 6.78
CA ALA A 139 -17.94 22.65 7.33
C ALA A 139 -19.03 21.64 6.94
N PHE A 140 -18.80 20.85 5.90
CA PHE A 140 -19.73 19.85 5.37
C PHE A 140 -19.18 18.43 5.47
N ARG A 141 -18.23 18.17 6.39
CA ARG A 141 -17.53 16.88 6.48
C ARG A 141 -18.46 15.67 6.62
N THR A 142 -19.62 15.80 7.24
CA THR A 142 -20.59 14.70 7.42
C THR A 142 -21.43 14.40 6.16
N GLU A 143 -21.35 15.25 5.14
CA GLU A 143 -22.17 15.19 3.92
C GLU A 143 -21.50 14.39 2.79
N PHE A 144 -20.24 14.00 2.97
CA PHE A 144 -19.49 13.20 2.01
C PHE A 144 -18.53 12.23 2.70
N ASP A 145 -18.17 11.17 1.99
CA ASP A 145 -17.35 10.07 2.48
C ASP A 145 -15.95 10.09 1.84
N VAL A 146 -15.85 10.52 0.57
CA VAL A 146 -14.60 10.66 -0.20
C VAL A 146 -14.61 11.99 -0.97
N LEU A 147 -13.45 12.63 -1.10
CA LEU A 147 -13.27 13.85 -1.89
C LEU A 147 -12.48 13.56 -3.17
N PHE A 148 -13.06 13.85 -4.33
CA PHE A 148 -12.37 13.80 -5.62
C PHE A 148 -11.74 15.16 -5.93
N VAL A 149 -10.45 15.16 -6.26
CA VAL A 149 -9.72 16.34 -6.70
C VAL A 149 -9.29 16.12 -8.14
N TYR A 150 -9.91 16.83 -9.07
CA TYR A 150 -9.58 16.76 -10.49
C TYR A 150 -8.41 17.69 -10.81
N LEU A 151 -7.34 17.11 -11.39
CA LEU A 151 -6.17 17.83 -11.87
C LEU A 151 -6.05 17.69 -13.39
N PRO A 152 -6.25 18.78 -14.16
CA PRO A 152 -6.04 18.79 -15.61
C PRO A 152 -4.56 18.75 -15.98
N ASP A 153 -4.24 18.29 -17.18
CA ASP A 153 -2.84 18.12 -17.62
C ASP A 153 -2.13 19.47 -17.78
N ARG A 154 -2.87 20.55 -18.07
CA ARG A 154 -2.32 21.91 -18.16
C ARG A 154 -1.71 22.43 -16.84
N TRP A 155 -2.01 21.79 -15.71
CA TRP A 155 -1.41 22.12 -14.41
C TRP A 155 -0.18 21.29 -14.06
N GLU A 156 0.29 20.41 -14.97
CA GLU A 156 1.38 19.48 -14.65
C GLU A 156 2.67 20.17 -14.22
N ALA A 157 2.97 21.35 -14.76
CA ALA A 157 4.11 22.18 -14.34
C ALA A 157 4.04 22.64 -12.87
N ALA A 158 2.86 22.59 -12.25
CA ALA A 158 2.63 22.94 -10.85
C ALA A 158 2.57 21.71 -9.92
N PHE A 159 2.80 20.49 -10.42
CA PHE A 159 2.73 19.30 -9.56
C PHE A 159 4.00 19.07 -8.73
N PHE A 160 5.13 19.60 -9.20
CA PHE A 160 6.43 19.46 -8.56
C PHE A 160 7.11 20.82 -8.45
N GLY A 161 7.87 21.03 -7.39
CA GLY A 161 8.78 22.16 -7.33
C GLY A 161 10.07 21.87 -8.10
N HIS A 162 10.73 22.93 -8.58
CA HIS A 162 11.95 22.81 -9.37
C HIS A 162 13.21 22.76 -8.48
N ASP A 163 13.27 23.62 -7.47
CA ASP A 163 14.42 23.79 -6.58
C ASP A 163 14.17 23.25 -5.16
N ASP A 164 12.99 22.70 -4.92
CA ASP A 164 12.60 22.07 -3.66
C ASP A 164 12.09 20.64 -3.92
N ASP A 165 11.97 19.84 -2.86
CA ASP A 165 11.46 18.47 -2.94
C ASP A 165 9.91 18.44 -2.98
N PHE A 166 9.24 19.52 -3.40
CA PHE A 166 7.77 19.60 -3.33
C PHE A 166 7.10 18.62 -4.28
N ASP A 167 6.09 17.93 -3.75
CA ASP A 167 5.18 17.05 -4.49
C ASP A 167 3.74 17.40 -4.08
N LEU A 168 2.94 17.87 -5.03
CA LEU A 168 1.55 18.29 -4.80
C LEU A 168 0.69 17.15 -4.26
N HIS A 169 0.88 15.93 -4.78
CA HIS A 169 0.11 14.76 -4.34
C HIS A 169 0.35 14.51 -2.85
N ASP A 170 1.62 14.41 -2.44
CA ASP A 170 1.98 14.14 -1.05
C ASP A 170 1.57 15.29 -0.12
N TYR A 171 1.69 16.53 -0.59
CA TYR A 171 1.28 17.71 0.17
C TYR A 171 -0.24 17.73 0.44
N LEU A 172 -1.07 17.47 -0.57
CA LEU A 172 -2.53 17.37 -0.41
C LEU A 172 -2.93 16.19 0.48
N LYS A 173 -2.25 15.04 0.36
CA LYS A 173 -2.49 13.87 1.22
C LYS A 173 -2.20 14.17 2.67
N ALA A 174 -1.03 14.76 2.96
CA ALA A 174 -0.65 15.20 4.30
C ALA A 174 -1.70 16.16 4.88
N PHE A 175 -2.11 17.16 4.09
CA PHE A 175 -3.08 18.16 4.51
C PHE A 175 -4.46 17.54 4.83
N ALA A 176 -4.95 16.64 3.98
CA ALA A 176 -6.26 16.01 4.12
C ALA A 176 -6.29 14.93 5.21
N ALA A 177 -5.18 14.21 5.43
CA ALA A 177 -5.07 13.18 6.47
C ALA A 177 -5.22 13.75 7.88
N ILE A 178 -4.64 14.93 8.17
CA ILE A 178 -4.81 15.65 9.45
C ILE A 178 -6.28 15.94 9.74
N ARG A 179 -7.10 16.08 8.70
CA ARG A 179 -8.53 16.39 8.77
C ARG A 179 -9.43 15.17 8.70
N GLY A 180 -8.85 13.96 8.68
CA GLY A 180 -9.59 12.72 8.50
C GLY A 180 -10.41 12.70 7.21
N MET A 181 -9.90 13.32 6.13
CA MET A 181 -10.58 13.45 4.85
C MET A 181 -9.90 12.57 3.79
N PRO A 182 -10.52 11.46 3.36
CA PRO A 182 -9.98 10.65 2.27
C PRO A 182 -10.09 11.40 0.94
N ILE A 183 -8.95 11.69 0.31
CA ILE A 183 -8.91 12.31 -1.03
C ILE A 183 -8.54 11.28 -2.10
N GLN A 184 -9.15 11.40 -3.27
CA GLN A 184 -8.77 10.72 -4.50
C GLN A 184 -8.41 11.76 -5.55
N ILE A 185 -7.14 11.82 -5.91
CA ILE A 185 -6.67 12.68 -6.99
C ILE A 185 -6.98 11.97 -8.32
N VAL A 186 -7.64 12.68 -9.23
CA VAL A 186 -8.07 12.20 -10.54
C VAL A 186 -7.37 13.05 -11.58
N ARG A 187 -6.36 12.49 -12.27
CA ARG A 187 -5.62 13.21 -13.32
C ARG A 187 -6.26 13.03 -14.70
N GLU A 188 -6.24 14.08 -15.51
CA GLU A 188 -6.76 14.09 -16.88
C GLU A 188 -6.13 13.01 -17.75
N GLY A 189 -4.82 13.09 -17.99
CA GLY A 189 -4.02 12.17 -18.82
C GLY A 189 -3.94 10.73 -18.29
N ARG A 190 -4.54 10.49 -17.13
CA ARG A 190 -4.61 9.18 -16.47
C ARG A 190 -6.07 8.77 -16.36
N ALA A 191 -6.68 8.89 -15.18
CA ALA A 191 -8.00 8.34 -14.91
C ALA A 191 -9.08 8.80 -15.90
N LEU A 192 -9.07 10.04 -16.38
CA LEU A 192 -10.13 10.53 -17.28
C LEU A 192 -9.95 10.08 -18.73
N SER A 193 -8.73 10.12 -19.27
CA SER A 193 -8.48 9.83 -20.69
C SER A 193 -7.90 8.44 -20.98
N TYR A 194 -7.52 7.66 -19.96
CA TYR A 194 -6.89 6.35 -20.18
C TYR A 194 -7.79 5.40 -20.96
N SER A 195 -7.20 4.73 -21.94
CA SER A 195 -7.92 3.98 -22.98
C SER A 195 -8.61 2.73 -22.46
N CYS A 196 -8.02 2.03 -21.49
CA CYS A 196 -8.63 0.86 -20.86
C CYS A 196 -9.52 1.29 -19.69
N ARG A 197 -10.80 1.57 -19.96
CA ARG A 197 -11.76 1.98 -18.93
C ARG A 197 -11.95 0.94 -17.82
N ALA A 198 -11.93 -0.36 -18.14
CA ALA A 198 -12.03 -1.42 -17.14
C ALA A 198 -10.91 -1.34 -16.09
N SER A 199 -9.67 -1.08 -16.53
CA SER A 199 -8.50 -0.89 -15.65
C SER A 199 -8.69 0.30 -14.72
N VAL A 200 -9.17 1.43 -15.25
CA VAL A 200 -9.47 2.62 -14.45
C VAL A 200 -10.57 2.33 -13.43
N MET A 201 -11.67 1.72 -13.85
CA MET A 201 -12.82 1.47 -12.97
C MET A 201 -12.49 0.49 -11.85
N TRP A 202 -11.69 -0.56 -12.10
CA TRP A 202 -11.21 -1.44 -11.04
C TRP A 202 -10.37 -0.70 -9.99
N ARG A 203 -9.40 0.11 -10.44
CA ARG A 203 -8.53 0.88 -9.53
C ARG A 203 -9.31 1.91 -8.73
N ILE A 204 -10.13 2.71 -9.40
CA ILE A 204 -10.90 3.79 -8.76
C ILE A 204 -12.02 3.22 -7.90
N GLY A 205 -12.69 2.15 -8.34
CA GLY A 205 -13.71 1.46 -7.57
C GLY A 205 -13.16 0.92 -6.25
N LEU A 206 -12.02 0.21 -6.32
CA LEU A 206 -11.34 -0.30 -5.13
C LEU A 206 -10.91 0.84 -4.19
N ALA A 207 -10.32 1.91 -4.74
CA ALA A 207 -9.88 3.06 -3.97
C ALA A 207 -11.04 3.78 -3.29
N ILE A 208 -12.18 4.00 -3.97
CA ILE A 208 -13.38 4.60 -3.36
C ILE A 208 -13.88 3.73 -2.20
N TYR A 209 -14.04 2.42 -2.44
CA TYR A 209 -14.58 1.51 -1.44
C TYR A 209 -13.68 1.47 -0.19
N ALA A 210 -12.37 1.34 -0.37
CA ALA A 210 -11.41 1.36 0.73
C ALA A 210 -11.37 2.72 1.46
N LYS A 211 -11.45 3.84 0.73
CA LYS A 211 -11.52 5.20 1.31
C LYS A 211 -12.80 5.46 2.09
N ALA A 212 -13.91 4.86 1.68
CA ALA A 212 -15.16 4.89 2.43
C ALA A 212 -15.12 4.03 3.71
N GLY A 213 -14.02 3.30 3.96
CA GLY A 213 -13.83 2.47 5.15
C GLY A 213 -14.07 0.98 4.90
N GLY A 214 -14.30 0.59 3.65
CA GLY A 214 -14.48 -0.80 3.27
C GLY A 214 -13.17 -1.61 3.30
N ILE A 215 -13.30 -2.88 3.64
CA ILE A 215 -12.28 -3.92 3.54
C ILE A 215 -12.67 -4.76 2.31
N PRO A 216 -11.96 -4.64 1.19
CA PRO A 216 -12.24 -5.40 -0.03
C PRO A 216 -12.07 -6.91 0.19
N TRP A 217 -10.97 -7.31 0.84
CA TRP A 217 -10.64 -8.69 1.14
C TRP A 217 -9.67 -8.75 2.32
N LYS A 218 -9.53 -9.95 2.88
CA LYS A 218 -8.57 -10.32 3.93
C LYS A 218 -7.70 -11.50 3.49
N LEU A 219 -6.63 -11.78 4.22
CA LEU A 219 -5.89 -13.03 4.05
C LEU A 219 -6.74 -14.22 4.51
N ALA A 220 -6.74 -15.31 3.73
CA ALA A 220 -7.58 -16.48 4.03
C ALA A 220 -6.94 -17.44 5.03
N ASP A 221 -5.62 -17.60 4.96
CA ASP A 221 -4.85 -18.49 5.82
C ASP A 221 -3.92 -17.67 6.70
N THR A 222 -4.29 -17.56 7.97
CA THR A 222 -3.62 -16.69 8.93
C THR A 222 -3.37 -17.45 10.23
N LYS A 223 -2.26 -17.12 10.90
CA LYS A 223 -2.04 -17.58 12.27
C LYS A 223 -2.73 -16.57 13.18
N ALA A 224 -3.78 -17.03 13.86
CA ALA A 224 -4.52 -16.20 14.81
C ALA A 224 -3.57 -15.51 15.80
N GLU A 225 -3.95 -14.31 16.24
CA GLU A 225 -3.19 -13.54 17.25
C GLU A 225 -1.76 -13.18 16.81
N THR A 226 -1.56 -13.00 15.49
CA THR A 226 -0.31 -12.50 14.91
C THR A 226 -0.44 -11.01 14.57
N ALA A 227 0.53 -10.20 14.97
CA ALA A 227 0.67 -8.83 14.51
C ALA A 227 1.87 -8.69 13.57
N PHE A 228 1.67 -8.02 12.43
CA PHE A 228 2.75 -7.64 11.53
C PHE A 228 3.00 -6.14 11.67
N ILE A 229 4.25 -5.77 11.94
CA ILE A 229 4.65 -4.38 12.14
C ILE A 229 5.63 -3.99 11.04
N GLY A 230 5.34 -2.94 10.29
CA GLY A 230 6.32 -2.36 9.38
C GLY A 230 6.91 -1.09 9.99
N ILE A 231 8.24 -0.93 9.92
CA ILE A 231 8.96 0.24 10.41
C ILE A 231 9.68 0.94 9.26
N SER A 232 9.47 2.25 9.14
CA SER A 232 10.22 3.13 8.24
C SER A 232 10.55 4.45 8.90
N TYR A 233 11.50 5.16 8.30
CA TYR A 233 11.99 6.42 8.82
C TYR A 233 11.85 7.52 7.78
N ALA A 234 11.33 8.65 8.23
CA ALA A 234 11.32 9.89 7.48
C ALA A 234 12.34 10.84 8.09
N VAL A 235 13.46 11.06 7.39
CA VAL A 235 14.46 12.05 7.78
C VAL A 235 14.06 13.41 7.23
N ARG A 236 14.02 14.43 8.09
CA ARG A 236 13.88 15.84 7.73
C ARG A 236 15.19 16.56 8.02
N ASN A 237 15.75 17.17 6.98
CA ASN A 237 16.96 17.97 7.07
C ASN A 237 16.60 19.41 7.46
N ASP A 238 17.49 20.12 8.15
CA ASP A 238 17.39 21.56 8.33
C ASP A 238 17.95 22.33 7.12
N ASP A 239 17.80 23.66 7.14
CA ASP A 239 18.34 24.57 6.12
C ASP A 239 19.88 24.52 5.99
N SER A 240 20.58 23.87 6.93
CA SER A 240 22.03 23.62 6.88
C SER A 240 22.40 22.25 6.31
N GLY A 241 21.41 21.45 5.89
CA GLY A 241 21.59 20.11 5.32
C GLY A 241 21.82 19.00 6.35
N SER A 242 21.76 19.31 7.65
CA SER A 242 21.92 18.32 8.73
C SER A 242 20.58 17.65 9.06
N PRO A 243 20.53 16.33 9.28
CA PRO A 243 19.28 15.65 9.65
C PRO A 243 18.85 16.09 11.04
N ARG A 244 17.79 16.90 11.12
CA ARG A 244 17.31 17.50 12.37
C ARG A 244 16.28 16.64 13.09
N PHE A 245 15.44 15.92 12.34
CA PHE A 245 14.38 15.08 12.89
C PHE A 245 14.23 13.80 12.09
N VAL A 246 14.14 12.66 12.78
CA VAL A 246 13.72 11.40 12.18
C VAL A 246 12.37 11.03 12.75
N THR A 247 11.37 11.05 11.86
CA THR A 247 10.04 10.55 12.18
C THR A 247 10.02 9.05 11.94
N CYS A 248 9.93 8.27 13.02
CA CYS A 248 9.67 6.84 12.92
C CYS A 248 8.18 6.63 12.60
N CYS A 249 7.91 5.80 11.60
CA CYS A 249 6.58 5.42 11.18
C CYS A 249 6.42 3.92 11.43
N SER A 250 5.46 3.56 12.28
CA SER A 250 5.09 2.17 12.52
C SER A 250 3.66 1.94 12.12
N GLN A 251 3.43 0.90 11.31
CA GLN A 251 2.11 0.45 10.88
C GLN A 251 1.89 -0.97 11.37
N VAL A 252 0.68 -1.23 11.85
CA VAL A 252 0.31 -2.51 12.46
C VAL A 252 -0.77 -3.15 11.62
N PHE A 253 -0.53 -4.37 11.18
CA PHE A 253 -1.48 -5.25 10.52
C PHE A 253 -1.85 -6.38 11.47
N ASP A 254 -3.15 -6.70 11.52
CA ASP A 254 -3.64 -7.88 12.22
C ASP A 254 -3.33 -9.16 11.42
N GLU A 255 -3.69 -10.31 11.97
CA GLU A 255 -3.47 -11.62 11.36
C GLU A 255 -4.04 -11.70 9.93
N ASP A 256 -5.14 -11.00 9.68
CA ASP A 256 -5.86 -10.94 8.41
C ASP A 256 -5.22 -10.02 7.38
N GLY A 257 -4.09 -9.38 7.73
CA GLY A 257 -3.47 -8.33 6.92
C GLY A 257 -4.31 -7.06 6.86
N ALA A 258 -5.31 -6.92 7.74
CA ALA A 258 -6.28 -5.84 7.75
C ALA A 258 -5.96 -4.85 8.87
N GLY A 259 -4.75 -4.30 8.93
CA GLY A 259 -4.48 -3.16 9.79
C GLY A 259 -4.13 -1.93 8.98
N LEU A 260 -4.72 -0.82 9.38
CA LEU A 260 -4.73 0.43 8.63
C LEU A 260 -4.22 1.57 9.51
N GLU A 261 -3.85 1.34 10.76
CA GLU A 261 -3.47 2.43 11.64
C GLU A 261 -1.95 2.51 11.72
N PHE A 262 -1.44 3.73 11.59
CA PHE A 262 -0.03 3.99 11.81
C PHE A 262 0.16 5.09 12.84
N ILE A 263 1.34 5.09 13.44
CA ILE A 263 1.79 6.10 14.38
C ILE A 263 3.10 6.70 13.86
N ALA A 264 3.14 8.02 13.86
CA ALA A 264 4.32 8.80 13.56
C ALA A 264 4.92 9.35 14.85
N PHE A 265 6.25 9.27 14.96
CA PHE A 265 6.99 9.64 16.16
C PHE A 265 8.17 10.51 15.81
N ASP A 266 8.19 11.73 16.30
CA ASP A 266 9.42 12.50 16.32
C ASP A 266 10.33 11.94 17.42
N THR A 267 11.50 11.47 17.01
CA THR A 267 12.51 10.91 17.91
C THR A 267 13.69 11.88 17.96
N ASN A 268 14.22 12.14 19.16
CA ASN A 268 15.34 13.08 19.38
C ASN A 268 16.67 12.34 19.61
N GLU A 269 16.63 11.04 19.92
CA GLU A 269 17.79 10.20 20.23
C GLU A 269 17.99 9.15 19.12
N ILE A 270 18.58 9.57 18.01
CA ILE A 270 18.86 8.70 16.85
C ILE A 270 20.36 8.66 16.59
N GLN A 271 20.86 7.47 16.28
CA GLN A 271 22.18 7.34 15.66
C GLN A 271 22.01 7.21 14.15
N VAL A 272 22.54 8.17 13.38
CA VAL A 272 22.57 8.06 11.91
C VAL A 272 23.91 7.46 11.50
N GLN A 273 23.89 6.27 10.88
CA GLN A 273 25.10 5.66 10.30
C GLN A 273 24.91 5.53 8.79
N ARG A 274 25.79 6.17 8.01
CA ARG A 274 25.75 6.15 6.54
C ARG A 274 24.34 6.45 6.01
N GLU A 275 23.76 7.58 6.46
CA GLU A 275 22.42 8.08 6.10
C GLU A 275 21.23 7.24 6.62
N ASN A 276 21.49 6.11 7.29
CA ASN A 276 20.45 5.27 7.85
C ASN A 276 20.24 5.61 9.33
N PRO A 277 19.01 5.98 9.75
CA PRO A 277 18.70 6.20 11.15
C PRO A 277 18.48 4.88 11.89
N PHE A 278 19.01 4.80 13.11
CA PHE A 278 18.82 3.72 14.06
C PHE A 278 18.31 4.27 15.38
N LEU A 279 17.29 3.63 15.93
CA LEU A 279 16.68 4.07 17.18
C LEU A 279 17.50 3.60 18.37
N SER A 280 17.52 4.40 19.44
CA SER A 280 17.96 3.93 20.74
C SER A 280 17.03 2.82 21.25
N ARG A 281 17.49 2.07 22.25
CA ARG A 281 16.68 1.05 22.92
C ARG A 281 15.35 1.61 23.44
N ALA A 282 15.38 2.79 24.05
CA ALA A 282 14.20 3.46 24.60
C ALA A 282 13.22 3.88 23.49
N GLU A 283 13.72 4.44 22.39
CA GLU A 283 12.87 4.83 21.26
C GLU A 283 12.23 3.61 20.58
N MET A 284 12.99 2.53 20.38
CA MET A 284 12.42 1.29 19.81
C MET A 284 11.36 0.69 20.75
N PHE A 285 11.61 0.63 22.06
CA PHE A 285 10.62 0.21 23.05
C PHE A 285 9.31 1.01 22.95
N ARG A 286 9.41 2.35 22.83
CA ARG A 286 8.24 3.24 22.69
C ARG A 286 7.45 2.98 21.42
N VAL A 287 8.15 2.79 20.29
CA VAL A 287 7.54 2.52 18.98
C VAL A 287 6.76 1.20 19.03
N ILE A 288 7.36 0.14 19.57
CA ILE A 288 6.70 -1.17 19.65
C ILE A 288 5.54 -1.14 20.63
N THR A 289 5.70 -0.56 21.82
CA THR A 289 4.63 -0.49 22.84
C THR A 289 3.37 0.18 22.30
N ARG A 290 3.51 1.30 21.59
CA ARG A 290 2.36 1.98 20.98
C ARG A 290 1.81 1.26 19.75
N SER A 291 2.63 0.52 19.02
CA SER A 291 2.15 -0.37 17.96
C SER A 291 1.22 -1.45 18.55
N LEU A 292 1.61 -2.04 19.69
CA LEU A 292 0.78 -3.01 20.40
C LEU A 292 -0.52 -2.37 20.94
N GLU A 293 -0.49 -1.11 21.37
CA GLU A 293 -1.71 -0.40 21.76
C GLU A 293 -2.75 -0.35 20.63
N LEU A 294 -2.34 -0.11 19.38
CA LEU A 294 -3.24 -0.14 18.23
C LEU A 294 -3.85 -1.51 18.02
N TYR A 295 -3.01 -2.55 18.08
CA TYR A 295 -3.48 -3.93 17.99
C TYR A 295 -4.53 -4.22 19.07
N ARG A 296 -4.21 -3.95 20.34
CA ARG A 296 -5.12 -4.18 21.47
C ARG A 296 -6.44 -3.44 21.33
N ARG A 297 -6.44 -2.18 20.86
CA ARG A 297 -7.68 -1.40 20.65
C ARG A 297 -8.64 -2.10 19.69
N ARG A 298 -8.11 -2.75 18.65
CA ARG A 298 -8.91 -3.49 17.67
C ARG A 298 -9.30 -4.89 18.13
N HIS A 299 -8.49 -5.51 19.00
CA HIS A 299 -8.69 -6.89 19.46
C HIS A 299 -9.28 -7.00 20.88
N GLY A 300 -10.02 -5.98 21.33
CA GLY A 300 -10.73 -6.00 22.62
C GLY A 300 -9.80 -6.07 23.82
N GLY A 301 -8.62 -5.45 23.73
CA GLY A 301 -7.60 -5.44 24.77
C GLY A 301 -6.58 -6.59 24.70
N ARG A 302 -6.80 -7.60 23.85
CA ARG A 302 -5.89 -8.75 23.72
C ARG A 302 -4.58 -8.38 23.04
N SER A 303 -3.47 -8.84 23.60
CA SER A 303 -2.13 -8.73 23.02
C SER A 303 -1.89 -9.83 21.98
N PRO A 304 -1.07 -9.60 20.95
CA PRO A 304 -0.71 -10.64 19.99
C PRO A 304 0.21 -11.68 20.64
N ARG A 305 0.04 -12.95 20.27
CA ARG A 305 0.93 -14.05 20.68
C ARG A 305 2.17 -14.11 19.82
N ARG A 306 2.08 -13.68 18.56
CA ARG A 306 3.21 -13.58 17.64
C ARG A 306 3.35 -12.16 17.10
N VAL A 307 4.59 -11.68 17.00
CA VAL A 307 4.89 -10.40 16.36
C VAL A 307 5.99 -10.58 15.32
N MET A 308 5.75 -10.09 14.11
CA MET A 308 6.74 -10.06 13.04
C MET A 308 6.97 -8.62 12.61
N ILE A 309 8.22 -8.17 12.69
CA ILE A 309 8.61 -6.79 12.43
C ILE A 309 9.44 -6.73 11.15
N HIS A 310 9.00 -5.94 10.18
CA HIS A 310 9.66 -5.67 8.92
C HIS A 310 10.31 -4.28 8.91
N LYS A 311 11.58 -4.23 8.47
CA LYS A 311 12.39 -3.01 8.36
C LYS A 311 13.26 -3.05 7.11
N THR A 312 13.57 -1.91 6.48
CA THR A 312 14.50 -1.86 5.34
C THR A 312 15.96 -1.98 5.77
N THR A 313 16.32 -1.31 6.87
CA THR A 313 17.68 -1.33 7.43
C THR A 313 17.85 -2.49 8.40
N GLU A 314 19.08 -2.81 8.76
CA GLU A 314 19.36 -3.84 9.76
C GLU A 314 18.82 -3.44 11.14
N PHE A 315 18.61 -4.44 12.00
CA PHE A 315 18.30 -4.19 13.42
C PHE A 315 19.62 -4.14 14.21
N LYS A 316 19.86 -3.03 14.90
CA LYS A 316 21.00 -2.90 15.82
C LYS A 316 20.68 -3.53 17.17
N SER A 317 21.71 -3.88 17.95
CA SER A 317 21.56 -4.52 19.26
C SER A 317 20.61 -3.76 20.20
N ASP A 318 20.68 -2.43 20.21
CA ASP A 318 19.79 -1.59 21.02
C ASP A 318 18.33 -1.68 20.59
N GLU A 319 18.09 -1.68 19.27
CA GLU A 319 16.74 -1.85 18.71
C GLU A 319 16.18 -3.23 19.04
N ILE A 320 17.00 -4.28 18.89
CA ILE A 320 16.62 -5.65 19.27
C ILE A 320 16.24 -5.71 20.75
N ALA A 321 17.07 -5.13 21.63
CA ALA A 321 16.79 -5.07 23.06
C ALA A 321 15.48 -4.33 23.37
N GLY A 322 15.24 -3.19 22.70
CA GLY A 322 14.02 -2.40 22.86
C GLY A 322 12.75 -3.14 22.40
N CYS A 323 12.85 -3.91 21.30
CA CYS A 323 11.77 -4.78 20.84
C CYS A 323 11.42 -5.85 21.88
N PHE A 324 12.42 -6.58 22.39
CA PHE A 324 12.19 -7.65 23.37
C PHE A 324 11.67 -7.12 24.71
N GLU A 325 12.10 -5.93 25.12
CA GLU A 325 11.57 -5.26 26.31
C GLU A 325 10.09 -4.88 26.16
N ALA A 326 9.66 -4.52 24.96
CA ALA A 326 8.26 -4.18 24.65
C ALA A 326 7.37 -5.42 24.43
N LEU A 327 7.96 -6.59 24.21
CA LEU A 327 7.27 -7.84 23.85
C LEU A 327 7.46 -8.97 24.89
N PRO A 328 7.35 -8.70 26.21
CA PRO A 328 7.72 -9.69 27.23
C PRO A 328 6.77 -10.89 27.30
N VAL A 329 5.55 -10.76 26.75
CA VAL A 329 4.49 -11.77 26.77
C VAL A 329 4.24 -12.42 25.41
N CYS A 330 5.00 -12.04 24.38
CA CYS A 330 4.85 -12.64 23.05
C CYS A 330 5.61 -13.96 22.99
N GLU A 331 4.94 -15.00 22.50
CA GLU A 331 5.51 -16.36 22.40
C GLU A 331 6.52 -16.47 21.26
N ALA A 332 6.34 -15.67 20.21
CA ALA A 332 7.23 -15.64 19.06
C ALA A 332 7.44 -14.20 18.57
N VAL A 333 8.70 -13.81 18.38
CA VAL A 333 9.09 -12.51 17.85
C VAL A 333 10.08 -12.73 16.71
N ASP A 334 9.73 -12.25 15.52
CA ASP A 334 10.60 -12.25 14.35
C ASP A 334 10.99 -10.81 13.99
N LEU A 335 12.30 -10.55 13.96
CA LEU A 335 12.84 -9.27 13.49
C LEU A 335 13.49 -9.50 12.14
N ILE A 336 12.80 -9.09 11.07
CA ILE A 336 13.16 -9.42 9.70
C ILE A 336 13.47 -8.14 8.93
N GLN A 337 14.71 -8.04 8.46
CA GLN A 337 15.09 -7.02 7.49
C GLN A 337 14.68 -7.49 6.09
N VAL A 338 14.00 -6.62 5.37
CA VAL A 338 13.57 -6.83 3.97
C VAL A 338 14.42 -5.95 3.05
N VAL A 339 15.27 -6.58 2.25
CA VAL A 339 16.16 -5.92 1.30
C VAL A 339 15.66 -6.18 -0.13
N ASP A 340 15.28 -5.12 -0.83
CA ASP A 340 14.73 -5.17 -2.19
C ASP A 340 15.76 -4.91 -3.30
N GLU A 341 16.85 -4.23 -2.96
CA GLU A 341 17.98 -4.05 -3.86
C GLU A 341 19.02 -5.16 -3.70
N VAL A 342 18.91 -6.17 -4.56
CA VAL A 342 19.82 -7.32 -4.57
C VAL A 342 20.43 -7.54 -5.96
N GLY A 343 21.67 -8.03 -5.97
CA GLY A 343 22.38 -8.45 -7.18
C GLY A 343 21.92 -9.80 -7.75
N TRP A 344 20.96 -10.47 -7.10
CA TRP A 344 20.50 -11.79 -7.50
C TRP A 344 19.48 -11.77 -8.64
N ARG A 345 19.55 -12.79 -9.50
CA ARG A 345 18.52 -13.19 -10.47
C ARG A 345 18.43 -14.71 -10.48
N GLY A 346 17.28 -15.20 -10.89
CA GLY A 346 17.03 -16.63 -11.06
C GLY A 346 16.42 -16.89 -12.41
N VAL A 347 16.76 -18.05 -12.97
CA VAL A 347 16.09 -18.63 -14.12
C VAL A 347 15.61 -20.01 -13.69
N TRP A 348 14.39 -20.36 -14.07
CA TRP A 348 13.83 -21.66 -13.77
C TRP A 348 14.33 -22.66 -14.81
N TRP A 349 14.89 -23.79 -14.39
CA TRP A 349 15.23 -24.89 -15.28
C TRP A 349 14.16 -25.97 -15.21
N GLU A 350 13.75 -26.45 -16.37
CA GLU A 350 12.80 -27.54 -16.53
C GLU A 350 13.40 -28.63 -17.42
N GLN A 351 12.89 -29.85 -17.27
CA GLN A 351 13.28 -30.96 -18.14
C GLN A 351 12.79 -30.67 -19.55
N ASP A 352 13.66 -30.88 -20.55
CA ASP A 352 13.28 -30.73 -21.96
C ASP A 352 12.20 -31.78 -22.30
N PRO A 353 10.99 -31.35 -22.73
CA PRO A 353 9.91 -32.27 -23.06
C PRO A 353 10.26 -33.26 -24.17
N ASN A 354 11.20 -32.89 -25.05
CA ASN A 354 11.62 -33.68 -26.20
C ASN A 354 12.86 -34.53 -25.92
N ASN A 355 13.55 -34.27 -24.81
CA ASN A 355 14.74 -35.02 -24.43
C ASN A 355 14.89 -35.11 -22.90
N PRO A 356 14.47 -36.23 -22.27
CA PRO A 356 14.50 -36.38 -20.82
C PRO A 356 15.91 -36.37 -20.22
N ARG A 357 16.97 -36.45 -21.03
CA ARG A 357 18.37 -36.35 -20.58
C ARG A 357 18.89 -34.91 -20.54
N ARG A 358 18.09 -33.92 -20.97
CA ARG A 358 18.47 -32.51 -21.05
C ARG A 358 17.54 -31.65 -20.20
N ASN A 359 18.11 -30.65 -19.55
CA ASN A 359 17.34 -29.56 -18.96
C ASN A 359 17.50 -28.31 -19.81
N GLN A 360 16.47 -27.49 -19.85
CA GLN A 360 16.45 -26.20 -20.54
C GLN A 360 15.93 -25.10 -19.60
N ALA A 361 16.24 -23.86 -19.93
CA ALA A 361 15.60 -22.72 -19.28
C ALA A 361 14.11 -22.72 -19.63
N ALA A 362 13.26 -22.56 -18.62
CA ALA A 362 11.83 -22.47 -18.80
C ALA A 362 11.44 -21.17 -19.52
N ALA A 363 10.29 -21.20 -20.19
CA ALA A 363 9.75 -20.04 -20.90
C ALA A 363 9.28 -18.91 -19.96
N TYR A 364 9.05 -19.23 -18.68
CA TYR A 364 8.59 -18.30 -17.64
C TYR A 364 9.66 -18.14 -16.56
N PRO A 365 9.70 -16.98 -15.87
CA PRO A 365 10.65 -16.77 -14.79
C PRO A 365 10.37 -17.68 -13.60
N VAL A 366 11.27 -17.62 -12.62
CA VAL A 366 11.11 -18.28 -11.31
C VAL A 366 9.70 -18.04 -10.76
N LYS A 367 9.10 -19.12 -10.26
CA LYS A 367 7.74 -19.08 -9.71
C LYS A 367 7.68 -18.15 -8.51
N ARG A 368 6.62 -17.35 -8.42
CA ARG A 368 6.31 -16.61 -7.19
C ARG A 368 6.14 -17.62 -6.04
N GLY A 369 6.66 -17.24 -4.88
CA GLY A 369 6.71 -18.12 -3.71
C GLY A 369 7.94 -19.02 -3.64
N THR A 370 8.89 -18.91 -4.58
CA THR A 370 10.16 -19.65 -4.48
C THR A 370 11.07 -19.00 -3.45
N LEU A 371 11.55 -19.79 -2.49
CA LEU A 371 12.54 -19.39 -1.49
C LEU A 371 13.84 -20.19 -1.67
N VAL A 372 14.97 -19.50 -1.61
CA VAL A 372 16.31 -20.10 -1.61
C VAL A 372 17.07 -19.60 -0.39
N GLN A 373 17.41 -20.52 0.51
CA GLN A 373 18.15 -20.18 1.72
C GLN A 373 19.65 -20.02 1.41
N LEU A 374 20.20 -18.83 1.68
CA LEU A 374 21.63 -18.53 1.46
C LEU A 374 22.48 -18.95 2.66
N GLY A 375 21.92 -18.85 3.86
CA GLY A 375 22.59 -19.21 5.11
C GLY A 375 21.61 -19.37 6.27
N PRO A 376 22.10 -19.52 7.50
CA PRO A 376 21.24 -19.73 8.68
C PRO A 376 20.28 -18.58 8.99
N ARG A 377 20.61 -17.36 8.52
CA ARG A 377 19.90 -16.12 8.84
C ARG A 377 19.48 -15.31 7.63
N ASP A 378 19.72 -15.77 6.41
CA ASP A 378 19.27 -15.08 5.21
C ASP A 378 18.77 -16.01 4.11
N ALA A 379 17.77 -15.52 3.39
CA ALA A 379 17.10 -16.21 2.30
C ALA A 379 16.70 -15.23 1.20
N LEU A 380 16.63 -15.71 -0.03
CA LEU A 380 16.04 -15.02 -1.16
C LEU A 380 14.60 -15.51 -1.34
N LEU A 381 13.65 -14.59 -1.51
CA LEU A 381 12.25 -14.90 -1.75
C LEU A 381 11.76 -14.21 -3.02
N TRP A 382 11.26 -14.97 -3.98
CA TRP A 382 10.59 -14.45 -5.16
C TRP A 382 9.14 -14.08 -4.84
N ILE A 383 8.93 -12.85 -4.34
CA ILE A 383 7.61 -12.24 -4.27
C ILE A 383 7.11 -11.91 -5.68
N HIS A 384 7.98 -11.38 -6.55
CA HIS A 384 7.64 -11.17 -7.95
C HIS A 384 8.08 -12.38 -8.79
N GLY A 385 7.16 -13.05 -9.47
CA GLY A 385 7.43 -14.28 -10.22
C GLY A 385 6.21 -14.78 -11.00
N ALA A 386 6.38 -15.90 -11.71
CA ALA A 386 5.28 -16.52 -12.45
C ALA A 386 4.25 -17.14 -11.48
N VAL A 387 2.96 -16.97 -11.77
CA VAL A 387 1.84 -17.50 -10.98
C VAL A 387 0.97 -18.41 -11.85
N ASP A 388 0.76 -19.63 -11.38
CA ASP A 388 -0.11 -20.61 -12.00
C ASP A 388 -1.58 -20.45 -11.53
N GLY A 389 -2.55 -21.01 -12.25
CA GLY A 389 -3.95 -21.07 -11.80
C GLY A 389 -4.81 -19.82 -12.05
N LEU A 390 -4.29 -18.79 -12.72
CA LEU A 390 -5.08 -17.62 -13.13
C LEU A 390 -5.74 -17.76 -14.50
N GLY A 391 -5.23 -18.63 -15.36
CA GLY A 391 -5.72 -18.86 -16.71
C GLY A 391 -5.07 -20.07 -17.36
N LYS A 392 -5.06 -20.13 -18.71
CA LYS A 392 -4.47 -21.25 -19.46
C LYS A 392 -2.94 -21.28 -19.43
N ARG A 393 -2.30 -20.16 -19.12
CA ARG A 393 -0.84 -20.01 -19.06
C ARG A 393 -0.45 -19.34 -17.74
N PRO A 394 0.78 -19.52 -17.26
CA PRO A 394 1.26 -18.78 -16.10
C PRO A 394 1.16 -17.28 -16.35
N HIS A 395 0.72 -16.55 -15.32
CA HIS A 395 0.65 -15.10 -15.33
C HIS A 395 1.93 -14.51 -14.73
N LEU A 396 2.45 -13.46 -15.35
CA LEU A 396 3.53 -12.64 -14.81
C LEU A 396 3.07 -11.19 -14.77
N GLN A 397 2.97 -10.61 -13.57
CA GLN A 397 2.60 -9.21 -13.43
C GLN A 397 3.64 -8.32 -14.14
N GLY A 398 3.21 -7.38 -14.97
CA GLY A 398 4.11 -6.57 -15.81
C GLY A 398 4.57 -7.26 -17.11
N GLY A 399 4.26 -8.54 -17.30
CA GLY A 399 4.36 -9.26 -18.57
C GLY A 399 5.76 -9.75 -18.95
N ARG A 400 6.76 -8.86 -19.07
CA ARG A 400 8.12 -9.20 -19.52
C ARG A 400 9.16 -8.83 -18.48
N GLY A 401 10.19 -9.67 -18.32
CA GLY A 401 11.37 -9.39 -17.52
C GLY A 401 11.82 -10.60 -16.69
N THR A 402 12.99 -10.46 -16.05
CA THR A 402 13.51 -11.45 -15.09
C THR A 402 13.42 -10.87 -13.69
N PRO A 403 12.39 -11.26 -12.91
CA PRO A 403 12.16 -10.79 -11.55
C PRO A 403 13.38 -10.96 -10.64
N LYS A 404 13.57 -9.95 -9.78
CA LYS A 404 14.50 -10.01 -8.65
C LYS A 404 13.78 -10.65 -7.45
N PRO A 405 14.46 -11.49 -6.66
CA PRO A 405 13.99 -11.80 -5.32
C PRO A 405 14.14 -10.58 -4.41
N ILE A 406 13.45 -10.61 -3.28
CA ILE A 406 13.88 -9.85 -2.10
C ILE A 406 14.80 -10.72 -1.26
N ARG A 407 15.73 -10.12 -0.51
CA ARG A 407 16.49 -10.83 0.52
C ARG A 407 15.87 -10.56 1.89
N LEU A 408 15.54 -11.63 2.60
CA LEU A 408 15.10 -11.61 3.98
C LEU A 408 16.30 -11.89 4.88
N VAL A 409 16.54 -11.08 5.90
CA VAL A 409 17.60 -11.28 6.89
C VAL A 409 17.00 -11.30 8.29
N ARG A 410 17.19 -12.40 9.01
CA ARG A 410 16.65 -12.62 10.36
C ARG A 410 17.64 -12.13 11.41
N HIS A 411 17.24 -11.09 12.12
CA HIS A 411 17.99 -10.51 13.25
C HIS A 411 17.56 -11.10 14.59
N ALA A 412 16.29 -11.51 14.71
CA ALA A 412 15.79 -12.32 15.82
C ALA A 412 14.62 -13.21 15.37
N GLY A 413 14.31 -14.22 16.17
CA GLY A 413 13.36 -15.29 15.83
C GLY A 413 14.06 -16.63 15.57
N HIS A 414 13.30 -17.71 15.61
CA HIS A 414 13.78 -19.08 15.46
C HIS A 414 12.88 -19.90 14.52
N GLY A 415 13.38 -21.03 14.03
CA GLY A 415 12.64 -21.96 13.17
C GLY A 415 12.91 -21.80 11.67
N SER A 416 12.11 -22.48 10.86
CA SER A 416 12.20 -22.45 9.39
C SER A 416 11.82 -21.07 8.83
N TRP A 417 12.02 -20.88 7.53
CA TRP A 417 11.59 -19.66 6.84
C TRP A 417 10.12 -19.65 6.44
N ASP A 418 9.40 -20.75 6.65
CA ASP A 418 8.03 -20.95 6.13
C ASP A 418 7.08 -19.84 6.58
N ASP A 419 7.03 -19.54 7.87
CA ASP A 419 6.16 -18.51 8.43
C ASP A 419 6.48 -17.12 7.88
N THR A 420 7.77 -16.77 7.81
CA THR A 420 8.22 -15.47 7.30
C THR A 420 7.96 -15.34 5.80
N ALA A 421 8.23 -16.38 5.02
CA ALA A 421 8.04 -16.38 3.59
C ALA A 421 6.57 -16.32 3.20
N MET A 422 5.73 -17.15 3.83
CA MET A 422 4.28 -17.14 3.65
C MET A 422 3.68 -15.79 4.05
N ALA A 423 4.07 -15.22 5.19
CA ALA A 423 3.62 -13.91 5.62
C ALA A 423 4.01 -12.82 4.61
N ALA A 424 5.27 -12.78 4.15
CA ALA A 424 5.72 -11.79 3.18
C ALA A 424 4.99 -11.91 1.83
N LEU A 425 4.74 -13.13 1.35
CA LEU A 425 3.94 -13.38 0.14
C LEU A 425 2.49 -12.95 0.31
N ALA A 426 1.85 -13.31 1.42
CA ALA A 426 0.46 -13.00 1.70
C ALA A 426 0.26 -11.48 1.83
N LEU A 427 1.08 -10.83 2.65
CA LEU A 427 1.06 -9.38 2.86
C LEU A 427 1.32 -8.60 1.57
N SER A 428 1.98 -9.17 0.56
CA SER A 428 2.15 -8.48 -0.73
C SER A 428 0.84 -8.36 -1.52
N LYS A 429 -0.22 -9.08 -1.14
CA LYS A 429 -1.56 -9.00 -1.76
C LYS A 429 -2.52 -8.04 -1.05
N MET A 430 -2.03 -7.36 -0.02
CA MET A 430 -2.84 -6.53 0.86
C MET A 430 -2.80 -5.04 0.49
N ASN A 431 -2.30 -4.71 -0.71
CA ASN A 431 -2.38 -3.34 -1.21
C ASN A 431 -3.73 -3.06 -1.89
N TRP A 432 -4.65 -2.40 -1.19
CA TRP A 432 -5.97 -2.03 -1.72
C TRP A 432 -5.98 -0.78 -2.62
N ASN A 433 -4.81 -0.26 -2.99
CA ASN A 433 -4.69 0.92 -3.85
C ASN A 433 -4.37 0.58 -5.32
N ASN A 434 -4.35 -0.70 -5.68
CA ASN A 434 -4.12 -1.10 -7.06
C ASN A 434 -4.91 -2.36 -7.43
N ASP A 435 -5.00 -2.62 -8.74
CA ASP A 435 -5.75 -3.73 -9.31
C ASP A 435 -4.88 -4.95 -9.63
N GLY A 436 -3.61 -4.94 -9.23
CA GLY A 436 -2.65 -6.02 -9.43
C GLY A 436 -2.92 -7.23 -8.53
N LEU A 437 -2.27 -8.34 -8.86
CA LEU A 437 -2.38 -9.57 -8.07
C LEU A 437 -1.63 -9.44 -6.73
N TYR A 438 -0.50 -8.75 -6.78
CA TYR A 438 0.39 -8.51 -5.65
C TYR A 438 1.33 -7.31 -5.91
N ASP A 439 1.94 -6.80 -4.85
CA ASP A 439 3.05 -5.84 -4.89
C ASP A 439 4.40 -6.55 -4.81
N PRO A 440 5.50 -5.95 -5.33
CA PRO A 440 6.84 -6.54 -5.23
C PRO A 440 7.39 -6.59 -3.79
N LEU A 441 6.71 -5.95 -2.83
CA LEU A 441 7.05 -5.92 -1.41
C LEU A 441 5.81 -6.25 -0.58
N PRO A 442 5.97 -6.82 0.62
CA PRO A 442 4.86 -6.95 1.55
C PRO A 442 4.32 -5.55 1.91
N VAL A 443 3.01 -5.47 2.16
CA VAL A 443 2.33 -4.19 2.45
C VAL A 443 2.96 -3.44 3.64
N THR A 444 3.50 -4.17 4.61
CA THR A 444 4.26 -3.62 5.74
C THR A 444 5.47 -2.80 5.30
N MET A 445 6.03 -3.04 4.12
CA MET A 445 7.18 -2.30 3.59
C MET A 445 6.77 -1.25 2.56
N SER A 446 5.85 -1.58 1.64
CA SER A 446 5.40 -0.62 0.62
C SER A 446 4.70 0.58 1.26
N TYR A 447 3.86 0.35 2.28
CA TYR A 447 3.15 1.44 2.96
C TYR A 447 4.07 2.25 3.87
N ALA A 448 5.05 1.62 4.50
CA ALA A 448 6.11 2.30 5.24
C ALA A 448 6.75 3.41 4.40
N LYS A 449 7.14 3.07 3.16
CA LYS A 449 7.78 4.01 2.22
C LYS A 449 6.84 5.17 1.84
N VAL A 450 5.56 4.88 1.57
CA VAL A 450 4.56 5.92 1.24
C VAL A 450 4.37 6.88 2.41
N LEU A 451 4.21 6.34 3.62
CA LEU A 451 4.03 7.15 4.83
C LEU A 451 5.25 8.02 5.10
N ALA A 452 6.45 7.45 5.04
CA ALA A 452 7.67 8.23 5.24
C ALA A 452 7.79 9.41 4.26
N ARG A 453 7.31 9.24 3.02
CA ARG A 453 7.31 10.31 2.00
C ARG A 453 6.29 11.41 2.32
N VAL A 454 5.04 11.03 2.62
CA VAL A 454 3.95 12.00 2.92
C VAL A 454 4.18 12.72 4.25
N LEU A 455 4.65 12.03 5.28
CA LEU A 455 4.84 12.59 6.63
C LEU A 455 5.94 13.66 6.68
N LYS A 456 6.95 13.61 5.80
CA LYS A 456 7.94 14.69 5.67
C LYS A 456 7.29 16.05 5.42
N ARG A 457 6.11 16.07 4.79
CA ARG A 457 5.34 17.27 4.45
C ARG A 457 4.42 17.75 5.58
N MET A 458 4.27 17.00 6.67
CA MET A 458 3.37 17.38 7.77
C MET A 458 4.08 18.34 8.75
N PRO A 459 3.61 19.59 8.91
CA PRO A 459 4.30 20.60 9.73
C PRO A 459 4.28 20.27 11.23
N ARG A 460 3.25 19.55 11.70
CA ARG A 460 3.17 19.04 13.07
C ARG A 460 2.56 17.64 13.04
N LEU A 461 3.20 16.70 13.72
CA LEU A 461 2.65 15.37 13.94
C LEU A 461 1.91 15.38 15.27
N GLY A 462 0.61 15.08 15.23
CA GLY A 462 -0.16 14.81 16.42
C GLY A 462 0.20 13.45 17.02
N SER A 463 -0.30 13.18 18.23
CA SER A 463 -0.19 11.85 18.86
C SER A 463 -1.27 10.87 18.39
N THR A 464 -2.25 11.34 17.61
CA THR A 464 -3.38 10.54 17.15
C THR A 464 -2.96 9.62 16.00
N PRO A 465 -3.31 8.32 16.06
CA PRO A 465 -3.10 7.41 14.95
C PRO A 465 -3.88 7.85 13.71
N PHE A 466 -3.31 7.61 12.55
CA PHE A 466 -3.96 7.90 11.28
C PHE A 466 -4.44 6.62 10.63
N GLN A 467 -5.61 6.69 9.98
CA GLN A 467 -6.06 5.61 9.13
C GLN A 467 -5.38 5.71 7.76
N PHE A 468 -4.84 4.60 7.32
CA PHE A 468 -4.06 4.43 6.11
C PHE A 468 -4.86 4.82 4.86
N ARG A 469 -6.19 4.65 4.91
CA ARG A 469 -7.08 5.05 3.82
C ARG A 469 -6.95 6.54 3.42
N PHE A 470 -6.41 7.39 4.29
CA PHE A 470 -6.12 8.78 3.98
C PHE A 470 -4.86 8.97 3.10
N PHE A 471 -4.00 7.95 3.02
CA PHE A 471 -2.71 7.95 2.32
C PHE A 471 -2.72 7.10 1.04
N MET A 472 -3.79 6.32 0.81
CA MET A 472 -4.04 5.61 -0.46
C MET A 472 -4.24 6.55 -1.62
#